data_AF-A0AA96HSS5-F1
#
_entry.id   AF-A0AA96HSS5-F1
#
_cell.length_a   1.000
_cell.length_b   1.000
_cell.length_c   1.000
_cell.angle_alpha   90.00
_cell.angle_beta   90.00
_cell.angle_gamma   90.00
#
_symmetry.space_group_name_H-M   'P 1'
#
loop_
_entity.id
_entity.type
_entity.pdbx_description
1 polymer ?
#
loop_
_entity_poly.entity_id
_entity_poly.type
_entity_poly.pdbx_seq_one_letter_code
_entity_poly.pdbx_strand_id
1 'polypeptide(L)'
;MTINVNLTLMLTWMTLLSSFLSLSIQTKHLIMILLLLETLALTTLMSILYTQMMLINMYTPMIMFLTMSVCEASLALSVLVSLLRSNGNDYVELLTMKKL
;
A
#
# COMPACT_ATOMS: atom_id res chain seq x y z
N MET A 1 13.36 -4.75 25.99
CA MET A 1 12.97 -3.80 24.93
C MET A 1 13.39 -4.30 23.54
N THR A 2 14.69 -4.56 23.32
CA THR A 2 15.22 -5.03 22.01
C THR A 2 14.61 -6.35 21.51
N ILE A 3 14.39 -7.33 22.38
CA ILE A 3 13.76 -8.62 22.01
C ILE A 3 12.33 -8.43 21.49
N ASN A 4 11.52 -7.60 22.16
CA ASN A 4 10.15 -7.32 21.74
C ASN A 4 10.13 -6.57 20.39
N VAL A 5 11.07 -5.63 20.17
CA VAL A 5 11.21 -4.91 18.89
C VAL A 5 11.60 -5.87 17.75
N ASN A 6 12.49 -6.83 17.99
CA ASN A 6 12.84 -7.84 16.99
C ASN A 6 11.63 -8.73 16.64
N LEU A 7 10.82 -9.10 17.63
CA LEU A 7 9.60 -9.87 17.41
C LEU A 7 8.57 -9.07 16.60
N THR A 8 8.34 -7.79 16.92
CA THR A 8 7.42 -6.94 16.16
C THR A 8 7.91 -6.73 14.73
N LEU A 9 9.23 -6.53 14.53
CA LEU A 9 9.81 -6.48 13.19
C LEU A 9 9.52 -7.75 12.41
N MET A 10 9.79 -8.94 12.98
CA MET A 10 9.48 -10.22 12.33
C MET A 10 8.00 -10.32 11.91
N LEU A 11 7.06 -9.88 12.77
CA LEU A 11 5.65 -9.84 12.42
C LEU A 11 5.34 -8.91 11.26
N THR A 12 5.94 -7.71 11.22
CA THR A 12 5.73 -6.77 10.10
C THR A 12 6.26 -7.29 8.77
N TRP A 13 7.36 -8.08 8.77
CA TRP A 13 7.85 -8.73 7.56
C TRP A 13 6.88 -9.80 7.04
N MET A 14 6.27 -10.57 7.96
CA MET A 14 5.26 -11.56 7.58
C MET A 14 3.99 -10.91 6.99
N THR A 15 3.53 -9.79 7.57
CA THR A 15 2.37 -9.07 7.06
C THR A 15 2.63 -8.36 5.75
N LEU A 16 3.86 -7.88 5.51
CA LEU A 16 4.25 -7.33 4.21
C LEU A 16 4.18 -8.40 3.12
N LEU A 17 4.76 -9.58 3.37
CA LEU A 17 4.69 -10.69 2.43
C LEU A 17 3.24 -11.08 2.13
N SER A 18 2.40 -11.26 3.15
CA SER A 18 0.99 -11.62 2.92
C SER A 18 0.23 -10.56 2.14
N SER A 19 0.53 -9.27 2.35
CA SER A 19 -0.09 -8.15 1.62
C SER A 19 0.35 -8.11 0.15
N PHE A 20 1.61 -8.43 -0.14
CA PHE A 20 2.08 -8.58 -1.53
C PHE A 20 1.44 -9.79 -2.22
N LEU A 21 1.32 -10.93 -1.52
CA LEU A 21 0.63 -12.10 -2.05
C LEU A 21 -0.85 -11.79 -2.33
N SER A 22 -1.55 -11.14 -1.41
CA SER A 22 -2.96 -10.78 -1.62
C SER A 22 -3.15 -9.83 -2.79
N LEU A 23 -2.24 -8.86 -2.98
CA LEU A 23 -2.24 -7.96 -4.14
C LEU A 23 -2.10 -8.74 -5.45
N SER A 24 -1.24 -9.76 -5.50
CA SER A 24 -1.05 -10.58 -6.70
C SER A 24 -2.27 -11.43 -7.06
N ILE A 25 -3.07 -11.83 -6.06
CA ILE A 25 -4.25 -12.69 -6.24
C ILE A 25 -5.49 -11.86 -6.60
N GLN A 26 -5.60 -10.64 -6.06
CA GLN A 26 -6.77 -9.79 -6.28
C GLN A 26 -6.65 -9.00 -7.58
N THR A 27 -7.32 -9.49 -8.63
CA THR A 27 -7.33 -8.85 -9.95
C THR A 27 -8.71 -8.37 -10.41
N LYS A 28 -9.77 -8.59 -9.62
CA LYS A 28 -11.15 -8.38 -10.10
C LYS A 28 -11.68 -6.97 -9.89
N HIS A 29 -11.60 -6.46 -8.65
CA HIS A 29 -12.15 -5.17 -8.27
C HIS A 29 -11.02 -4.18 -8.00
N LEU A 30 -11.04 -3.07 -8.73
CA LEU A 30 -9.98 -2.06 -8.67
C LEU A 30 -9.91 -1.39 -7.28
N ILE A 31 -11.07 -1.16 -6.64
CA ILE A 31 -11.16 -0.65 -5.26
C ILE A 31 -10.43 -1.57 -4.26
N MET A 32 -10.54 -2.89 -4.42
CA MET A 32 -9.87 -3.85 -3.54
C MET A 32 -8.35 -3.79 -3.70
N ILE A 33 -7.87 -3.56 -4.92
CA ILE A 33 -6.44 -3.35 -5.21
C ILE A 33 -5.92 -2.08 -4.52
N LEU A 34 -6.69 -0.98 -4.56
CA LEU A 34 -6.31 0.26 -3.85
C LEU A 34 -6.24 0.06 -2.33
N LEU A 35 -7.19 -0.66 -1.74
CA LEU A 35 -7.20 -0.94 -0.30
C LEU A 35 -6.00 -1.80 0.11
N LEU A 36 -5.60 -2.76 -0.72
CA LEU A 36 -4.39 -3.54 -0.50
C LEU A 36 -3.11 -2.69 -0.65
N LEU A 37 -3.08 -1.74 -1.58
CA LEU A 37 -1.97 -0.81 -1.73
C LEU A 37 -1.81 0.09 -0.48
N GLU A 38 -2.93 0.55 0.09
CA GLU A 38 -2.92 1.30 1.35
C GLU A 38 -2.41 0.43 2.52
N THR A 39 -2.78 -0.85 2.58
CA THR A 39 -2.25 -1.77 3.61
C THR A 39 -0.74 -2.00 3.48
N LEU A 40 -0.19 -1.99 2.26
CA LEU A 40 1.25 -2.05 2.01
C LEU A 40 1.98 -0.77 2.51
N ALA A 41 1.39 0.41 2.27
CA ALA A 41 1.94 1.67 2.75
C ALA A 41 1.91 1.77 4.30
N LEU A 42 0.84 1.30 4.94
CA LEU A 42 0.73 1.27 6.40
C LEU A 42 1.71 0.29 7.06
N THR A 43 1.86 -0.91 6.51
CA THR A 43 2.78 -1.92 7.06
C THR A 43 4.24 -1.51 6.94
N THR A 44 4.62 -0.85 5.84
CA THR A 44 5.95 -0.24 5.68
C THR A 44 6.17 0.95 6.59
N LEU A 45 5.15 1.78 6.84
CA LEU A 45 5.24 2.86 7.83
C LEU A 45 5.47 2.30 9.25
N MET A 46 4.76 1.23 9.62
CA MET A 46 4.94 0.58 10.92
C MET A 46 6.37 0.05 11.09
N SER A 47 6.96 -0.55 10.05
CA SER A 47 8.35 -1.02 10.13
C SER A 47 9.34 0.14 10.31
N ILE A 48 9.15 1.26 9.59
CA ILE A 48 9.96 2.48 9.75
C ILE A 48 9.86 3.01 11.19
N LEU A 49 8.65 3.12 11.74
CA LEU A 49 8.44 3.58 13.12
C LEU A 49 9.18 2.71 14.15
N TYR A 50 9.12 1.38 14.02
CA TYR A 50 9.83 0.48 14.94
C TYR A 50 11.36 0.59 14.80
N THR A 51 11.88 0.82 13.59
CA THR A 51 13.32 1.05 13.41
C THR A 51 13.78 2.41 13.99
N GLN A 52 12.94 3.44 13.93
CA GLN A 52 13.22 4.74 14.54
C GLN A 52 13.20 4.71 16.07
N MET A 53 12.47 3.78 16.69
CA MET A 53 12.60 3.57 18.14
C MET A 53 14.00 3.08 18.55
N MET A 54 14.78 2.52 17.60
CA MET A 54 16.14 2.03 17.81
C MET A 54 17.22 3.03 17.35
N LEU A 55 16.88 3.93 16.43
CA LEU A 55 17.76 4.95 15.84
C LEU A 55 17.34 6.36 16.28
N ILE A 56 18.25 7.11 16.87
CA ILE A 56 17.98 8.44 17.43
C ILE A 56 17.34 9.40 16.38
N ASN A 57 16.06 9.74 16.59
CA ASN A 57 15.32 10.94 16.16
C ASN A 57 15.38 11.42 14.69
N MET A 58 15.48 10.51 13.72
CA MET A 58 15.33 10.89 12.30
C MET A 58 13.87 10.89 11.87
N TYR A 59 13.08 11.92 12.25
CA TYR A 59 11.66 12.04 11.85
C TYR A 59 11.45 12.50 10.40
N THR A 60 12.44 13.16 9.80
CA THR A 60 12.37 13.69 8.43
C THR A 60 12.08 12.64 7.36
N PRO A 61 12.70 11.44 7.31
CA PRO A 61 12.37 10.43 6.32
C PRO A 61 10.95 9.87 6.48
N MET A 62 10.40 9.84 7.71
CA MET A 62 9.03 9.36 7.94
C MET A 62 8.00 10.30 7.32
N ILE A 63 8.16 11.61 7.53
CA ILE A 63 7.24 12.62 6.99
C ILE A 63 7.33 12.61 5.46
N MET A 64 8.54 12.52 4.91
CA MET A 64 8.73 12.42 3.46
C MET A 64 8.04 11.18 2.89
N PHE A 65 8.23 10.00 3.51
CA PHE A 65 7.55 8.76 3.10
C PHE A 65 6.03 8.91 3.12
N LEU A 66 5.47 9.46 4.20
CA LEU A 66 4.03 9.66 4.36
C LEU A 66 3.44 10.58 3.28
N THR A 67 4.13 11.68 2.97
CA THR A 67 3.66 12.61 1.93
C THR A 67 3.68 11.95 0.54
N MET A 68 4.74 11.21 0.21
CA MET A 68 4.83 10.50 -1.07
C MET A 68 3.77 9.40 -1.18
N SER A 69 3.51 8.64 -0.11
CA SER A 69 2.49 7.58 -0.14
C SER A 69 1.07 8.13 -0.34
N VAL A 70 0.75 9.27 0.27
CA VAL A 70 -0.57 9.93 0.07
C VAL A 70 -0.69 10.49 -1.35
N CYS A 71 0.39 11.03 -1.92
CA CYS A 71 0.40 11.48 -3.31
C CYS A 71 0.14 10.33 -4.28
N GLU A 72 0.81 9.18 -4.11
CA GLU A 72 0.57 7.98 -4.93
C GLU A 72 -0.86 7.46 -4.79
N ALA A 73 -1.39 7.42 -3.57
CA ALA A 73 -2.78 7.03 -3.33
C ALA A 73 -3.78 7.97 -4.03
N SER A 74 -3.54 9.29 -3.99
CA SER A 74 -4.39 10.28 -4.68
C SER A 74 -4.37 10.13 -6.20
N LEU A 75 -3.18 9.84 -6.78
CA LEU A 75 -3.02 9.54 -8.20
C LEU A 75 -3.78 8.27 -8.58
N ALA A 76 -3.65 7.19 -7.81
CA ALA A 76 -4.38 5.94 -8.03
C ALA A 76 -5.90 6.13 -7.97
N LEU A 77 -6.40 6.92 -7.01
CA LEU A 77 -7.82 7.24 -6.88
C LEU A 77 -8.34 8.05 -8.07
N SER A 78 -7.55 9.01 -8.57
CA SER A 78 -7.92 9.82 -9.75
C SER A 78 -8.08 8.95 -11.01
N VAL A 79 -7.19 7.96 -11.18
CA VAL A 79 -7.30 6.97 -12.27
C VAL A 79 -8.55 6.12 -12.09
N LEU A 80 -8.83 5.63 -10.88
CA LEU A 80 -10.05 4.86 -10.60
C LEU A 80 -11.32 5.65 -10.98
N VAL A 81 -11.42 6.92 -10.58
CA VAL A 81 -12.58 7.78 -10.92
C VAL A 81 -12.70 7.99 -12.44
N SER A 82 -11.57 8.15 -13.15
CA SER A 82 -11.57 8.28 -14.61
C SER A 82 -12.08 7.01 -15.31
N LEU A 83 -11.75 5.83 -14.78
CA LEU A 83 -12.20 4.53 -15.29
C LEU A 83 -13.70 4.35 -15.05
N LEU A 84 -14.16 4.64 -13.84
CA LEU A 84 -15.57 4.64 -13.48
C LEU A 84 -16.41 5.50 -14.42
N ARG A 85 -15.96 6.73 -14.73
CA ARG A 85 -16.69 7.62 -15.66
C ARG A 85 -16.71 7.12 -17.10
N SER A 86 -15.70 6.37 -17.54
CA SER A 86 -15.59 5.92 -18.93
C SER A 86 -16.23 4.57 -19.21
N ASN A 87 -16.27 3.67 -18.23
CA ASN A 87 -16.70 2.27 -18.40
C ASN A 87 -17.88 1.90 -17.50
N GLY A 88 -18.29 2.77 -16.56
CA GLY A 88 -19.43 2.56 -15.66
C GLY A 88 -19.29 1.39 -14.68
N ASN A 89 -18.15 0.70 -14.67
CA ASN A 89 -17.95 -0.54 -13.92
C ASN A 89 -16.50 -0.67 -13.40
N ASP A 90 -16.35 -1.18 -12.18
CA ASP A 90 -15.10 -1.25 -11.41
C ASP A 90 -14.20 -2.46 -11.73
N TYR A 91 -14.53 -3.22 -12.78
CA TYR A 91 -13.79 -4.43 -13.13
C TYR A 91 -12.57 -4.10 -13.97
N VAL A 92 -11.42 -4.60 -13.52
CA VAL A 92 -10.14 -4.53 -14.25
C VAL A 92 -10.24 -5.23 -15.62
N GLU A 93 -11.15 -6.20 -15.76
CA GLU A 93 -11.39 -6.95 -16.99
C GLU A 93 -11.99 -6.10 -18.13
N LEU A 94 -12.67 -4.98 -17.84
CA LEU A 94 -13.13 -4.08 -18.91
C LEU A 94 -12.00 -3.25 -19.55
N LEU A 95 -10.88 -3.06 -18.85
CA LEU A 95 -9.71 -2.37 -19.41
C LEU A 95 -9.06 -3.16 -20.55
N THR A 96 -9.08 -4.50 -20.48
CA THR A 96 -8.47 -5.35 -21.52
C THR A 96 -9.32 -5.37 -22.80
N MET A 97 -10.64 -5.18 -22.70
CA MET A 97 -11.57 -5.20 -23.85
C MET A 97 -11.47 -3.95 -24.74
N LYS A 98 -10.90 -2.83 -24.26
CA LYS A 98 -10.68 -1.60 -25.05
C LYS A 98 -9.46 -1.66 -25.98
N LYS A 99 -8.73 -2.78 -26.01
CA LYS A 99 -7.53 -2.98 -26.83
C LYS A 99 -7.80 -3.66 -28.18
N LEU A 100 -9.07 -3.76 -28.60
CA LEU A 100 -9.50 -4.32 -29.89
C LEU A 100 -10.32 -3.28 -30.68
#